data_AF-J9FQM8-F1
#
_entry.id   AF-J9FQM8-F1
#
_cell.length_a   1.000
_cell.length_b   1.000
_cell.length_c   1.000
_cell.angle_alpha   90.00
_cell.angle_beta   90.00
_cell.angle_gamma   90.00
#
_symmetry.space_group_name_H-M   'P 1'
#
loop_
_entity.id
_entity.type
_entity.pdbx_description
1 polymer ?
#
loop_
_entity_poly.entity_id
_entity_poly.type
_entity_poly.pdbx_seq_one_letter_code
_entity_poly.pdbx_strand_id
1 'polypeptide(L)'
;MAGCYGYKFHLVTYTTTSANLLLREIGLILFLASVGIKAGSNFWTTVVEGDGITYVWVGFLITVIPLLIMGTIGRVKFKFNYFTLMGVIAGSTTDPPALGYANQTANNDAASVGYSTVYPLAMFLRILVAQAIILFLC
;
A
#
# COMPACT_ATOMS: atom_id res chain seq x y z
N MET A 1 3.61 -19.14 8.48
CA MET A 1 4.62 -20.10 9.01
C MET A 1 4.96 -19.92 10.49
N ALA A 2 4.42 -18.91 11.20
CA ALA A 2 4.59 -18.74 12.65
C ALA A 2 3.57 -19.49 13.53
N GLY A 3 2.56 -20.13 12.93
CA GLY A 3 1.49 -20.84 13.67
C GLY A 3 1.88 -22.24 14.19
N CYS A 4 2.89 -22.87 13.59
CA CYS A 4 3.25 -24.26 13.92
C CYS A 4 4.23 -24.37 15.11
N TYR A 5 4.80 -23.25 15.58
CA TYR A 5 5.81 -23.22 16.65
C TYR A 5 5.26 -22.79 18.02
N GLY A 6 3.93 -22.60 18.14
CA GLY A 6 3.26 -22.15 19.36
C GLY A 6 3.20 -23.19 20.48
N TYR A 7 3.27 -24.49 20.14
CA TYR A 7 3.18 -25.59 21.12
C TYR A 7 4.35 -25.61 22.13
N LYS A 8 5.52 -25.04 21.80
CA LYS A 8 6.70 -25.04 22.69
C LYS A 8 6.76 -23.91 23.71
N PHE A 9 5.97 -22.84 23.57
CA PHE A 9 6.15 -21.63 24.38
C PHE A 9 4.98 -21.27 25.29
N HIS A 10 3.94 -22.11 25.41
CA HIS A 10 2.77 -21.83 26.27
C HIS A 10 2.19 -20.41 26.03
N LEU A 11 2.32 -19.92 24.80
CA LEU A 11 1.75 -18.65 24.35
C LEU A 11 0.33 -18.92 23.87
N VAL A 12 -0.62 -18.18 24.42
CA VAL A 12 -2.01 -18.17 23.94
C VAL A 12 -1.99 -17.58 22.53
N THR A 13 -1.88 -18.45 21.51
CA THR A 13 -1.86 -18.08 20.09
C THR A 13 -3.26 -17.77 19.53
N TYR A 14 -4.23 -17.50 20.41
CA TYR A 14 -5.53 -16.97 20.04
C TYR A 14 -5.48 -15.45 20.14
N THR A 15 -4.82 -14.80 19.18
CA THR A 15 -5.12 -13.39 18.95
C THR A 15 -6.53 -13.35 18.39
N THR A 16 -7.51 -12.95 19.20
CA THR A 16 -8.88 -12.72 18.71
C THR A 16 -8.81 -11.78 17.50
N THR A 17 -9.65 -12.01 16.47
CA THR A 17 -9.67 -11.19 15.25
C THR A 17 -9.68 -9.69 15.55
N SER A 18 -10.40 -9.30 16.61
CA SER A 18 -10.44 -7.93 17.12
C SER A 18 -9.07 -7.42 17.58
N ALA A 19 -8.27 -8.23 18.27
CA ALA A 19 -6.93 -7.83 18.71
C ALA A 19 -5.96 -7.67 17.53
N ASN A 20 -6.08 -8.51 16.49
CA ASN A 20 -5.27 -8.36 15.27
C ASN A 20 -5.65 -7.06 14.52
N LEU A 21 -6.94 -6.77 14.40
CA LEU A 21 -7.43 -5.52 13.79
C LEU A 21 -6.93 -4.29 14.54
N LEU A 22 -7.04 -4.29 15.87
CA LEU A 22 -6.56 -3.19 16.72
C LEU A 22 -5.05 -2.98 16.60
N LEU A 23 -4.25 -4.05 16.66
CA LEU A 23 -2.80 -3.96 16.50
C LEU A 23 -2.41 -3.42 15.12
N ARG A 24 -3.11 -3.84 14.07
CA ARG A 24 -2.88 -3.34 12.70
C ARG A 24 -3.21 -1.86 12.59
N GLU A 25 -4.32 -1.43 13.17
CA GLU A 25 -4.76 -0.03 13.13
C GLU A 25 -3.80 0.88 13.90
N ILE A 26 -3.40 0.48 15.10
CA ILE A 26 -2.37 1.19 15.89
C ILE A 26 -1.06 1.28 15.10
N GLY A 27 -0.62 0.17 14.48
CA GLY A 27 0.58 0.14 13.65
C GLY A 27 0.51 1.11 12.47
N LEU A 28 -0.62 1.18 11.77
CA LEU A 28 -0.84 2.11 10.66
C LEU A 28 -0.82 3.57 11.13
N ILE A 29 -1.47 3.88 12.26
CA ILE A 29 -1.49 5.25 12.81
C ILE A 29 -0.08 5.70 13.21
N LEU A 30 0.66 4.86 13.93
CA LEU A 30 2.04 5.15 14.33
C LEU A 30 2.96 5.31 13.11
N PHE A 31 2.81 4.45 12.10
CA PHE A 31 3.55 4.55 10.85
C PHE A 31 3.26 5.89 10.15
N LEU A 32 1.99 6.24 9.96
CA LEU A 32 1.60 7.48 9.29
C LEU A 32 2.05 8.72 10.05
N ALA A 33 1.99 8.70 11.39
CA ALA A 33 2.51 9.77 12.24
C ALA A 33 4.02 9.98 12.05
N SER A 34 4.79 8.88 12.05
CA SER A 34 6.25 8.94 11.87
C SER A 34 6.66 9.45 10.49
N VAL A 35 5.98 9.00 9.43
CA VAL A 35 6.20 9.46 8.05
C VAL A 35 5.83 10.93 7.90
N GLY A 36 4.71 11.36 8.51
CA GLY A 36 4.25 12.75 8.50
C GLY A 36 5.25 13.71 9.15
N ILE A 37 5.77 13.37 10.34
CA ILE A 37 6.77 14.20 11.03
C ILE A 37 8.06 14.30 10.20
N LYS A 38 8.52 13.19 9.61
CA LYS A 38 9.74 13.15 8.79
C LYS A 38 9.60 13.93 7.48
N ALA A 39 8.44 13.86 6.83
CA ALA A 39 8.15 14.64 5.63
C ALA A 39 8.00 16.14 5.95
N GLY A 40 7.39 16.47 7.10
CA GLY A 40 7.11 17.84 7.52
C GLY A 40 8.36 18.70 7.77
N SER A 41 9.45 18.13 8.27
CA SER A 41 10.68 18.89 8.56
C SER A 41 11.33 19.51 7.32
N ASN A 42 11.18 18.86 6.16
CA ASN A 42 11.71 19.34 4.87
C ASN A 42 10.61 19.99 3.99
N PHE A 43 9.35 19.97 4.45
CA PHE A 43 8.22 20.47 3.67
C PHE A 43 8.27 22.00 3.53
N TRP A 44 8.52 22.71 4.63
CA TRP A 44 8.52 24.19 4.62
C TRP A 44 9.62 24.75 3.72
N THR A 45 10.85 24.21 3.83
CA THR A 45 11.98 24.63 2.98
C THR A 45 11.75 24.30 1.50
N THR A 46 11.22 23.12 1.18
CA THR A 46 10.95 22.72 -0.21
C THR A 46 9.80 23.51 -0.85
N VAL A 47 8.79 23.90 -0.06
CA VAL A 47 7.60 24.62 -0.55
C VAL A 47 7.83 26.12 -0.68
N VAL A 48 8.62 26.73 0.21
CA VAL A 48 8.80 28.19 0.26
C VAL A 48 9.99 28.68 -0.56
N GLU A 49 11.07 27.90 -0.68
CA GLU A 49 12.32 28.34 -1.34
C GLU A 49 12.48 27.85 -2.80
N GLY A 50 11.56 27.05 -3.34
CA GLY A 50 11.66 26.54 -4.72
C GLY A 50 10.33 26.28 -5.43
N ASP A 51 10.39 25.58 -6.56
CA ASP A 51 9.25 25.08 -7.36
C ASP A 51 8.42 23.98 -6.64
N GLY A 52 8.31 24.05 -5.31
CA GLY A 52 7.64 23.04 -4.49
C GLY A 52 6.19 22.81 -4.89
N ILE A 53 5.50 23.84 -5.35
CA ILE A 53 4.15 23.72 -5.92
C ILE A 53 4.16 22.83 -7.17
N THR A 54 5.13 22.99 -8.07
CA THR A 54 5.28 22.16 -9.28
C THR A 54 5.55 20.70 -8.91
N TYR A 55 6.40 20.44 -7.92
CA TYR A 55 6.65 19.09 -7.42
C TYR A 55 5.41 18.45 -6.79
N VAL A 56 4.63 19.21 -6.02
CA VAL A 56 3.36 18.74 -5.44
C VAL A 56 2.36 18.41 -6.56
N TRP A 57 2.24 19.27 -7.57
CA TRP A 57 1.34 19.04 -8.70
C TRP A 57 1.74 17.83 -9.55
N VAL A 58 3.03 17.68 -9.86
CA VAL A 58 3.55 16.51 -10.59
C VAL A 58 3.34 15.24 -9.78
N GLY A 59 3.63 15.27 -8.47
CA GLY A 59 3.37 14.18 -7.53
C GLY A 59 1.89 13.79 -7.44
N PHE A 60 1.00 14.78 -7.49
CA PHE A 60 -0.44 14.54 -7.54
C PHE A 60 -0.86 13.90 -8.88
N LEU A 61 -0.35 14.40 -10.01
CA LEU A 61 -0.68 13.84 -11.32
C LEU A 61 -0.22 12.38 -11.45
N ILE A 62 1.04 12.09 -11.08
CA ILE A 62 1.60 10.74 -11.18
C ILE A 62 0.93 9.74 -10.24
N THR A 63 0.25 10.19 -9.18
CA THR A 63 -0.50 9.30 -8.28
C THR A 63 -1.94 9.13 -8.73
N VAL A 64 -2.63 10.21 -9.11
CA VAL A 64 -4.06 10.20 -9.46
C VAL A 64 -4.31 9.55 -10.82
N ILE A 65 -3.49 9.86 -11.84
CA ILE A 65 -3.68 9.34 -13.19
C ILE A 65 -3.66 7.79 -13.22
N PRO A 66 -2.63 7.09 -12.68
CA PRO A 66 -2.63 5.64 -12.69
C PRO A 66 -3.75 5.05 -11.83
N LEU A 67 -4.14 5.70 -10.74
CA LEU A 67 -5.25 5.27 -9.89
C LEU A 67 -6.57 5.27 -10.68
N LEU A 68 -6.85 6.35 -11.42
CA LEU A 68 -8.05 6.47 -12.26
C LEU A 68 -8.03 5.48 -13.42
N ILE A 69 -6.89 5.30 -14.08
CA ILE A 69 -6.74 4.35 -15.18
C ILE A 69 -6.96 2.91 -14.68
N MET A 70 -6.29 2.50 -13.61
CA MET A 70 -6.42 1.16 -13.02
C MET A 70 -7.83 0.90 -12.50
N GLY A 71 -8.43 1.89 -11.82
CA GLY A 71 -9.81 1.82 -11.35
C GLY A 71 -10.81 1.65 -12.50
N THR A 72 -10.65 2.43 -13.57
CA THR A 72 -11.54 2.38 -14.75
C THR A 72 -11.38 1.07 -15.52
N ILE A 73 -10.15 0.65 -15.81
CA ILE A 73 -9.88 -0.60 -16.53
C ILE A 73 -10.35 -1.82 -15.72
N GLY A 74 -10.07 -1.84 -14.41
CA GLY A 74 -10.50 -2.92 -13.52
C GLY A 74 -12.01 -3.04 -13.41
N ARG A 75 -12.74 -1.90 -13.42
CA ARG A 75 -14.21 -1.88 -13.39
C ARG A 75 -14.83 -2.26 -14.72
N VAL A 76 -14.35 -1.68 -15.82
CA VAL A 76 -14.98 -1.79 -17.15
C VAL A 76 -14.61 -3.10 -17.86
N LYS A 77 -13.33 -3.50 -17.80
CA LYS A 77 -12.82 -4.64 -18.57
C LYS A 77 -12.83 -5.96 -17.79
N PHE A 78 -12.53 -5.92 -16.50
CA PHE A 78 -12.40 -7.12 -15.66
C PHE A 78 -13.62 -7.39 -14.75
N LYS A 79 -14.58 -6.46 -14.66
CA LYS A 79 -15.78 -6.56 -13.81
C LYS A 79 -15.48 -7.01 -12.38
N PHE A 80 -14.35 -6.59 -11.80
CA PHE A 80 -13.99 -6.99 -10.46
C PHE A 80 -14.95 -6.41 -9.41
N ASN A 81 -15.23 -7.20 -8.37
CA ASN A 81 -15.90 -6.72 -7.17
C ASN A 81 -15.13 -5.52 -6.61
N TYR A 82 -15.85 -4.51 -6.14
CA TYR A 82 -15.26 -3.28 -5.59
C TYR A 82 -14.20 -3.58 -4.52
N PHE A 83 -14.47 -4.60 -3.68
CA PHE A 83 -13.59 -5.06 -2.61
C PHE A 83 -12.27 -5.67 -3.11
N THR A 84 -12.31 -6.47 -4.18
CA THR A 84 -11.10 -7.04 -4.79
C THR A 84 -10.32 -5.97 -5.55
N LEU A 85 -11.02 -5.05 -6.22
CA LEU A 85 -10.40 -3.96 -6.99
C LEU A 85 -9.53 -3.06 -6.09
N MET A 86 -10.03 -2.68 -4.91
CA MET A 86 -9.24 -1.87 -3.98
C MET A 86 -8.03 -2.62 -3.41
N GLY A 87 -8.14 -3.93 -3.19
CA GLY A 87 -6.99 -4.77 -2.81
C GLY A 87 -5.93 -4.84 -3.92
N VAL A 88 -6.36 -5.01 -5.16
CA VAL A 88 -5.49 -5.05 -6.35
C VAL A 88 -4.80 -3.70 -6.58
N ILE A 89 -5.52 -2.58 -6.43
CA ILE A 89 -4.94 -1.25 -6.54
C ILE A 89 -3.92 -1.03 -5.42
N ALA A 90 -4.27 -1.34 -4.17
CA ALA A 90 -3.33 -1.22 -3.04
C ALA A 90 -2.07 -2.07 -3.24
N GLY A 91 -2.19 -3.29 -3.79
CA GLY A 91 -1.04 -4.16 -4.07
C GLY A 91 -0.16 -3.65 -5.22
N SER A 92 -0.79 -3.13 -6.28
CA SER A 92 -0.09 -2.58 -7.46
C SER A 92 0.66 -1.29 -7.11
N THR A 93 0.03 -0.41 -6.33
CA THR A 93 0.67 0.81 -5.81
C THR A 93 1.60 0.51 -4.64
N THR A 94 1.54 -0.70 -4.08
CA THR A 94 2.38 -1.18 -2.98
C THR A 94 2.24 -0.27 -1.76
N ASP A 95 0.98 -0.01 -1.40
CA ASP A 95 0.61 0.90 -0.31
C ASP A 95 -0.11 0.14 0.83
N PRO A 96 0.61 -0.28 1.89
CA PRO A 96 0.05 -0.97 3.04
C PRO A 96 -1.11 -0.23 3.74
N PRO A 97 -1.12 1.11 3.93
CA PRO A 97 -2.26 1.80 4.52
C PRO A 97 -3.52 1.72 3.65
N ALA A 98 -3.42 1.78 2.32
CA ALA A 98 -4.56 1.54 1.43
C ALA A 98 -5.14 0.13 1.61
N LEU A 99 -4.31 -0.89 1.83
CA LEU A 99 -4.78 -2.25 2.15
C LEU A 99 -5.48 -2.31 3.52
N GLY A 100 -4.94 -1.60 4.51
CA GLY A 100 -5.55 -1.48 5.84
C GLY A 100 -6.98 -0.92 5.74
N TYR A 101 -7.12 0.19 5.03
CA TYR A 101 -8.41 0.83 4.76
C TYR A 101 -9.35 -0.04 3.94
N ALA A 102 -8.84 -0.71 2.89
CA ALA A 102 -9.61 -1.62 2.06
C ALA A 102 -10.20 -2.79 2.86
N ASN A 103 -9.43 -3.36 3.79
CA ASN A 103 -9.92 -4.43 4.66
C ASN A 103 -10.96 -3.96 5.66
N GLN A 104 -10.79 -2.76 6.24
CA GLN A 104 -11.80 -2.17 7.12
C GLN A 104 -13.13 -1.93 6.38
N THR A 105 -13.04 -1.50 5.12
CA THR A 105 -14.22 -1.26 4.26
C THR A 105 -14.84 -2.57 3.78
N ALA A 106 -14.02 -3.59 3.46
CA ALA A 106 -14.49 -4.85 2.88
C ALA A 106 -15.19 -5.78 3.87
N ASN A 107 -14.84 -5.73 5.16
CA ASN A 107 -15.29 -6.70 6.18
C ASN A 107 -15.11 -8.17 5.76
N ASN A 108 -14.26 -8.45 4.77
CA ASN A 108 -14.06 -9.75 4.14
C ASN A 108 -12.67 -9.82 3.50
N ASP A 109 -12.16 -11.03 3.29
CA ASP A 109 -10.79 -11.31 2.84
C ASP A 109 -10.53 -10.97 1.35
N ALA A 110 -11.57 -10.57 0.60
CA ALA A 110 -11.48 -10.27 -0.83
C ALA A 110 -10.40 -9.22 -1.17
N ALA A 111 -10.21 -8.21 -0.31
CA ALA A 111 -9.18 -7.18 -0.48
C ALA A 111 -7.77 -7.75 -0.24
N SER A 112 -7.61 -8.58 0.79
CA SER A 112 -6.32 -9.22 1.13
C SER A 112 -5.88 -10.25 0.08
N VAL A 113 -6.83 -10.99 -0.49
CA VAL A 113 -6.57 -11.91 -1.61
C VAL A 113 -6.08 -11.15 -2.83
N GLY A 114 -6.81 -10.10 -3.24
CA GLY A 114 -6.43 -9.27 -4.40
C GLY A 114 -5.04 -8.65 -4.25
N TYR A 115 -4.72 -8.15 -3.06
CA TYR A 115 -3.40 -7.62 -2.74
C TYR A 115 -2.29 -8.67 -2.87
N SER A 116 -2.48 -9.84 -2.27
CA SER A 116 -1.47 -10.90 -2.22
C SER A 116 -1.15 -11.48 -3.61
N THR A 117 -2.10 -11.43 -4.55
CA THR A 117 -1.87 -11.91 -5.92
C THR A 117 -1.00 -10.95 -6.73
N VAL A 118 -1.24 -9.64 -6.62
CA VAL A 118 -0.55 -8.65 -7.46
C VAL A 118 0.74 -8.12 -6.84
N TYR A 119 0.87 -8.16 -5.51
CA TYR A 119 2.03 -7.63 -4.81
C TYR A 119 3.36 -8.27 -5.23
N PRO A 120 3.50 -9.62 -5.33
CA PRO A 120 4.76 -10.24 -5.76
C PRO A 120 5.13 -9.87 -7.20
N LEU A 121 4.14 -9.86 -8.08
CA LEU A 121 4.32 -9.45 -9.47
C LEU A 121 4.77 -7.99 -9.57
N ALA A 122 4.12 -7.09 -8.81
CA ALA A 122 4.48 -5.68 -8.77
C ALA A 122 5.90 -5.46 -8.23
N MET A 123 6.28 -6.15 -7.15
CA MET A 123 7.66 -6.09 -6.63
C MET A 123 8.68 -6.57 -7.66
N PHE A 124 8.41 -7.70 -8.32
CA PHE A 124 9.31 -8.27 -9.31
C PHE A 124 9.51 -7.32 -10.50
N LEU A 125 8.42 -6.80 -11.07
CA LEU A 125 8.46 -5.82 -12.15
C LEU A 125 9.19 -4.54 -11.73
N ARG A 126 8.95 -4.02 -10.52
CA ARG A 126 9.65 -2.84 -10.00
C ARG A 126 11.16 -3.05 -9.95
N ILE A 127 11.62 -4.21 -9.47
CA ILE A 127 13.05 -4.53 -9.42
C ILE A 127 13.64 -4.62 -10.83
N LEU A 128 12.98 -5.33 -11.75
CA LEU A 128 13.46 -5.46 -13.13
C LEU A 128 13.52 -4.13 -13.86
N VAL A 129 12.50 -3.29 -13.73
CA VAL A 129 12.47 -1.97 -14.36
C VAL A 129 13.58 -1.08 -13.79
N ALA A 130 13.80 -1.09 -12.47
CA ALA A 130 14.89 -0.34 -11.86
C ALA A 130 16.27 -0.82 -12.38
N GLN A 131 16.48 -2.13 -12.48
CA GLN A 131 17.71 -2.70 -13.04
C GLN A 131 17.89 -2.36 -14.53
N ALA A 132 16.83 -2.41 -15.32
CA ALA A 132 16.85 -2.04 -16.73
C ALA A 132 17.21 -0.55 -16.91
N ILE A 133 16.59 0.34 -16.12
CA ILE A 133 16.90 1.78 -16.17
C ILE A 133 18.37 2.02 -15.87
N ILE A 134 18.92 1.40 -14.83
CA ILE A 134 20.35 1.54 -14.48
C ILE A 134 21.24 1.07 -15.63
N LEU A 135 20.92 -0.07 -16.26
CA LEU A 135 21.71 -0.65 -17.34
C LEU A 135 21.63 0.14 -18.66
N PHE A 136 20.53 0.86 -18.92
CA PHE A 136 20.41 1.70 -20.12
C PHE A 136 20.95 3.12 -19.92
N LEU A 137 20.99 3.62 -18.69
CA LEU A 137 21.45 4.97 -18.36
C LEU A 137 22.94 5.04 -17.97
N CYS A 138 23.56 3.89 -17.65
CA CYS A 138 24.97 3.76 -17.27
C CYS A 138 25.72 2.88 -18.29
#